data_AF-A0A7C5M8Z2-F1
#
_entry.id   AF-A0A7C5M8Z2-F1
#
_cell.length_a   1.000
_cell.length_b   1.000
_cell.length_c   1.000
_cell.angle_alpha   90.00
_cell.angle_beta   90.00
_cell.angle_gamma   90.00
#
_symmetry.space_group_name_H-M   'P 1'
#
loop_
_entity.id
_entity.type
_entity.pdbx_description
1 polymer ?
#
loop_
_entity_poly.entity_id
_entity_poly.type
_entity_poly.pdbx_seq_one_letter_code
_entity_poly.pdbx_strand_id
1 'polypeptide(L)'
;MRLITGFFDPLTPAHARRLNRLASENSHLTVIVTDPPDPILPLRARAELAAALAAVDLVVPVPAEQLDEFLQSLPIAPFERGEAEDLVLRQELIRHVHTRQRAS
;
A
#
# COMPACT_ATOMS: atom_id res chain seq x y z
N MET A 1 -15.13 2.87 -9.41
CA MET A 1 -14.29 2.66 -8.21
C MET A 1 -13.19 1.69 -8.59
N ARG A 2 -11.95 2.06 -8.30
CA ARG A 2 -10.77 1.21 -8.43
C ARG A 2 -10.30 0.84 -7.04
N LEU A 3 -9.82 -0.39 -6.89
CA LEU A 3 -9.38 -0.89 -5.60
C LEU A 3 -7.99 -1.50 -5.76
N ILE A 4 -7.11 -1.18 -4.81
CA ILE A 4 -5.78 -1.81 -4.72
C ILE A 4 -5.51 -2.21 -3.27
N THR A 5 -4.97 -3.41 -3.07
CA THR A 5 -4.42 -3.84 -1.79
C THR A 5 -2.90 -3.61 -1.76
N GLY A 6 -2.33 -3.33 -0.60
CA GLY A 6 -0.89 -3.18 -0.45
C GLY A 6 -0.44 -3.09 0.99
N PHE A 7 0.87 -3.22 1.18
CA PHE A 7 1.51 -3.08 2.48
C PHE A 7 1.98 -1.65 2.72
N PHE A 8 2.51 -0.93 1.73
CA PHE A 8 3.01 0.43 1.94
C PHE A 8 3.95 0.55 3.16
N ASP A 9 4.82 -0.44 3.37
CA ASP A 9 5.66 -0.59 4.56
C ASP A 9 7.17 -0.54 4.24
N PRO A 10 7.80 0.65 4.35
CA PRO A 10 7.19 1.97 4.50
C PRO A 10 6.68 2.54 3.17
N LEU A 11 5.91 3.62 3.21
CA LEU A 11 5.43 4.30 2.01
C LEU A 11 6.60 4.98 1.28
N THR A 12 6.83 4.58 0.02
CA THR A 12 7.91 5.10 -0.82
C THR A 12 7.37 5.97 -1.96
N PRO A 13 8.21 6.78 -2.63
CA PRO A 13 7.81 7.51 -3.83
C PRO A 13 7.32 6.61 -4.98
N ALA A 14 7.76 5.35 -5.03
CA ALA A 14 7.27 4.41 -6.03
C ALA A 14 5.80 4.04 -5.80
N HIS A 15 5.38 3.85 -4.55
CA HIS A 15 3.97 3.66 -4.20
C HIS A 15 3.13 4.87 -4.63
N ALA A 16 3.54 6.09 -4.27
CA ALA A 16 2.81 7.31 -4.64
C ALA A 16 2.66 7.46 -6.16
N ARG A 17 3.73 7.17 -6.93
CA ARG A 17 3.66 7.17 -8.40
C ARG A 17 2.74 6.08 -8.95
N ARG A 18 2.70 4.89 -8.34
CA ARG A 18 1.77 3.81 -8.73
C ARG A 18 0.32 4.26 -8.51
N LEU A 19 0.01 4.79 -7.32
CA LEU A 19 -1.34 5.27 -6.99
C LEU A 19 -1.77 6.43 -7.89
N ASN A 20 -0.88 7.38 -8.20
CA ASN A 20 -1.18 8.46 -9.16
C ASN A 20 -1.52 7.93 -10.58
N ARG A 21 -0.91 6.83 -11.03
CA ARG A 21 -1.24 6.22 -12.32
C ARG A 21 -2.57 5.47 -12.30
N LEU A 22 -2.98 4.96 -11.14
CA LEU A 22 -4.23 4.25 -10.95
C LEU A 22 -5.41 5.19 -10.74
N ALA A 23 -5.18 6.35 -10.12
CA ALA A 23 -6.15 7.41 -10.03
C ALA A 23 -6.60 7.84 -11.43
N SER A 24 -7.89 8.04 -11.61
CA SER A 24 -8.46 8.57 -12.85
C SER A 24 -9.54 9.58 -12.52
N GLU A 25 -9.71 10.58 -13.37
CA GLU A 25 -10.70 11.66 -13.16
C GLU A 25 -12.14 11.12 -13.02
N ASN A 26 -12.41 9.92 -13.54
CA ASN A 26 -13.74 9.31 -13.57
C ASN A 26 -13.92 8.16 -12.56
N SER A 27 -12.96 7.91 -11.66
CA SER A 27 -13.10 6.85 -10.65
C SER A 27 -12.33 7.14 -9.37
N HIS A 28 -13.03 7.01 -8.25
CA HIS A 28 -12.39 6.99 -6.93
C HIS A 28 -11.45 5.79 -6.77
N LEU A 29 -10.27 6.05 -6.21
CA LEU A 29 -9.26 5.07 -5.84
C LEU A 29 -9.36 4.76 -4.34
N THR A 30 -9.75 3.52 -4.04
CA THR A 30 -9.74 2.95 -2.70
C THR A 30 -8.47 2.13 -2.50
N VAL A 31 -7.74 2.42 -1.42
CA VAL A 31 -6.56 1.66 -1.02
C VAL A 31 -6.87 0.84 0.22
N ILE A 32 -6.79 -0.48 0.11
CA ILE A 32 -6.79 -1.37 1.26
C ILE A 32 -5.35 -1.54 1.72
N VAL A 33 -5.08 -1.13 2.96
CA VAL A 33 -3.77 -1.32 3.59
C VAL A 33 -3.87 -2.55 4.48
N THR A 34 -2.95 -3.50 4.32
CA THR A 34 -2.92 -4.73 5.14
C THR A 34 -1.53 -5.00 5.70
N ASP A 35 -1.36 -6.02 6.53
CA ASP A 35 -0.09 -6.31 7.22
C ASP A 35 0.85 -7.18 6.38
N PRO A 36 2.12 -6.76 6.18
CA PRO A 36 3.16 -7.66 5.71
C PRO A 36 3.54 -8.66 6.82
N PRO A 37 4.27 -9.76 6.50
CA PRO A 37 4.67 -10.76 7.49
C PRO A 37 5.51 -10.22 8.67
N ASP A 38 6.26 -9.14 8.45
CA ASP A 38 7.14 -8.52 9.44
C ASP A 38 7.09 -6.99 9.27
N PRO A 39 6.11 -6.30 9.89
CA PRO A 39 5.87 -4.88 9.66
C PRO A 39 6.90 -3.98 10.35
N ILE A 40 7.48 -3.04 9.59
CA ILE A 40 8.34 -1.97 10.10
C ILE A 40 7.49 -0.89 10.77
N LEU A 41 6.38 -0.51 10.14
CA LEU A 41 5.43 0.48 10.65
C LEU A 41 4.10 -0.19 11.03
N PRO A 42 3.45 0.25 12.13
CA PRO A 42 2.10 -0.20 12.48
C PRO A 42 1.10 0.05 11.34
N LEU A 43 0.13 -0.86 11.17
CA LEU A 43 -0.93 -0.76 10.17
C LEU A 43 -1.56 0.63 10.08
N ARG A 44 -1.92 1.19 11.24
CA ARG A 44 -2.53 2.52 11.33
C ARG A 44 -1.64 3.61 10.73
N ALA A 45 -0.34 3.60 11.02
CA ALA A 45 0.58 4.61 10.51
C ALA A 45 0.69 4.53 8.97
N ARG A 46 0.74 3.33 8.42
CA ARG A 46 0.78 3.10 6.97
C ARG A 46 -0.50 3.56 6.28
N ALA A 47 -1.65 3.31 6.91
CA ALA A 47 -2.95 3.80 6.44
C ALA A 47 -3.03 5.33 6.45
N GLU A 48 -2.56 5.99 7.52
CA GLU A 48 -2.52 7.46 7.60
C GLU A 48 -1.59 8.06 6.52
N LEU A 49 -0.43 7.46 6.27
CA LEU A 49 0.48 7.88 5.20
C LEU A 49 -0.14 7.74 3.81
N ALA A 50 -0.85 6.63 3.56
CA ALA A 50 -1.56 6.43 2.29
C ALA A 50 -2.72 7.43 2.12
N ALA A 51 -3.44 7.73 3.20
CA ALA A 51 -4.57 8.68 3.20
C ALA A 51 -4.12 10.12 2.97
N ALA A 52 -2.86 10.45 3.25
CA ALA A 52 -2.30 11.76 2.98
C ALA A 52 -2.00 12.01 1.49
N LEU A 53 -2.08 10.99 0.63
CA LEU A 53 -1.82 11.13 -0.80
C LEU A 53 -3.05 11.68 -1.53
N ALA A 54 -2.85 12.75 -2.30
CA ALA A 54 -3.93 13.41 -3.06
C ALA A 54 -4.64 12.50 -4.09
N ALA A 55 -3.99 11.42 -4.53
CA ALA A 55 -4.56 10.45 -5.46
C ALA A 55 -5.46 9.39 -4.81
N VAL A 56 -5.56 9.36 -3.48
CA VAL A 56 -6.32 8.35 -2.74
C VAL A 56 -7.59 8.98 -2.17
N ASP A 57 -8.73 8.43 -2.55
CA ASP A 57 -10.04 8.92 -2.09
C ASP A 57 -10.48 8.27 -0.79
N LEU A 58 -10.13 6.99 -0.59
CA LEU A 58 -10.50 6.21 0.59
C LEU A 58 -9.38 5.25 0.97
N VAL A 59 -9.08 5.17 2.25
CA VAL A 59 -8.16 4.16 2.81
C VAL A 59 -8.92 3.27 3.78
N VAL A 60 -8.73 1.96 3.64
CA VAL A 60 -9.30 0.96 4.54
C VAL A 60 -8.17 0.12 5.13
N PRO A 61 -7.82 0.30 6.42
CA PRO A 61 -6.90 -0.61 7.09
C PRO A 61 -7.60 -1.94 7.39
N VAL A 62 -7.03 -3.05 6.94
CA VAL A 62 -7.57 -4.41 7.15
C VAL A 62 -6.44 -5.32 7.61
N PRO A 63 -6.49 -5.87 8.84
CA PRO A 63 -5.52 -6.87 9.29
C PRO A 63 -5.41 -8.05 8.32
N ALA A 64 -4.20 -8.62 8.18
CA ALA A 64 -3.94 -9.67 7.19
C ALA A 64 -4.87 -10.88 7.34
N GLU A 65 -5.22 -11.24 8.57
CA GLU A 65 -6.12 -12.35 8.89
C GLU A 65 -7.58 -12.12 8.48
N GLN A 66 -7.97 -10.87 8.23
CA GLN A 66 -9.33 -10.47 7.83
C GLN A 66 -9.42 -10.10 6.33
N LEU A 67 -8.30 -10.05 5.62
CA LEU A 67 -8.24 -9.50 4.26
C LEU A 67 -9.13 -10.28 3.29
N ASP A 68 -9.03 -11.61 3.29
CA ASP A 68 -9.76 -12.44 2.32
C ASP A 68 -11.28 -12.35 2.56
N GLU A 69 -11.73 -12.39 3.81
CA GLU A 69 -13.14 -12.21 4.18
C GLU A 69 -13.64 -10.82 3.76
N PHE A 70 -12.86 -9.78 4.05
CA PHE A 70 -13.19 -8.41 3.67
C PHE A 70 -13.32 -8.28 2.15
N LEU A 71 -12.37 -8.79 1.37
CA LEU A 71 -12.40 -8.75 -0.09
C LEU A 71 -13.59 -9.51 -0.67
N GLN A 72 -13.96 -10.66 -0.09
CA GLN A 72 -15.14 -11.44 -0.50
C GLN A 72 -16.46 -10.72 -0.21
N SER A 73 -16.50 -9.87 0.81
CA SER A 73 -17.70 -9.08 1.14
C SER A 73 -17.96 -7.93 0.18
N LEU A 74 -16.97 -7.51 -0.61
CA LEU A 74 -17.11 -6.38 -1.53
C LEU A 74 -17.85 -6.80 -2.81
N PRO A 75 -18.79 -5.97 -3.30
CA PRO A 75 -19.52 -6.24 -4.53
C PRO A 75 -18.60 -6.11 -5.76
N ILE A 76 -17.89 -7.19 -6.09
CA ILE A 76 -17.20 -7.55 -7.36
C ILE A 76 -16.42 -6.42 -8.07
N ALA A 77 -15.92 -5.41 -7.33
CA ALA A 77 -15.01 -4.45 -7.92
C ALA A 77 -13.70 -5.18 -8.27
N PRO A 78 -13.22 -5.12 -9.53
CA PRO A 78 -11.91 -5.65 -9.85
C PRO A 78 -10.88 -4.96 -8.96
N PHE A 79 -10.08 -5.75 -8.25
CA PHE A 79 -9.03 -5.25 -7.37
C PHE A 79 -7.65 -5.65 -7.88
N GLU A 80 -6.69 -4.74 -7.71
CA GLU A 80 -5.28 -4.96 -7.98
C GLU A 80 -4.56 -5.39 -6.70
N ARG A 81 -3.69 -6.39 -6.80
CA ARG A 81 -2.87 -6.90 -5.69
C ARG A 81 -1.48 -6.27 -5.76
N GLY A 82 -1.18 -5.36 -4.84
CA GLY A 82 0.10 -4.63 -4.79
C GLY A 82 1.12 -5.23 -3.81
N GLU A 83 0.77 -6.26 -3.04
CA GLU A 83 1.58 -6.78 -1.93
C GLU A 83 2.97 -7.29 -2.36
N ALA A 84 3.02 -8.01 -3.48
CA ALA A 84 4.28 -8.58 -3.98
C ALA A 84 5.27 -7.49 -4.40
N GLU A 85 4.77 -6.43 -5.05
CA GLU A 85 5.56 -5.26 -5.46
C GLU A 85 6.05 -4.46 -4.25
N ASP A 86 5.19 -4.30 -3.24
CA ASP A 86 5.56 -3.58 -2.02
C ASP A 86 6.68 -4.29 -1.24
N LEU A 87 6.71 -5.63 -1.25
CA LEU A 87 7.83 -6.40 -0.67
C LEU A 87 9.15 -6.12 -1.41
N VAL A 88 9.12 -6.00 -2.75
CA VAL A 88 10.29 -5.64 -3.55
C VAL A 88 10.76 -4.23 -3.19
N LEU A 89 9.84 -3.27 -3.14
CA LEU A 89 10.15 -1.87 -2.80
C LEU A 89 10.72 -1.73 -1.39
N ARG A 90 10.19 -2.50 -0.41
CA ARG A 90 10.75 -2.58 0.95
C ARG A 90 12.20 -3.07 0.91
N GLN A 91 12.48 -4.16 0.22
CA GLN A 91 13.84 -4.72 0.13
C GLN A 91 14.82 -3.75 -0.53
N GLU A 92 14.39 -3.03 -1.57
CA GLU A 92 15.19 -1.98 -2.22
C GLU A 92 15.53 -0.84 -1.26
N LEU A 93 14.57 -0.38 -0.48
CA LEU A 93 14.80 0.66 0.51
C LEU A 93 15.76 0.21 1.60
N ILE A 94 15.57 -1.00 2.16
CA ILE A 94 16.47 -1.58 3.16
C ILE A 94 17.90 -1.65 2.64
N ARG A 95 18.06 -2.15 1.40
CA ARG A 95 19.37 -2.21 0.73
C ARG A 95 19.98 -0.81 0.60
N HIS A 96 19.22 0.17 0.13
CA HIS A 96 19.67 1.54 -0.03
C HIS A 96 20.15 2.16 1.30
N VAL A 97 19.40 1.96 2.39
CA VAL A 97 19.76 2.48 3.72
C VAL A 97 21.05 1.84 4.23
N HIS A 98 21.19 0.52 4.15
CA HIS A 98 22.41 -0.17 4.59
C HIS A 98 23.64 0.23 3.78
N THR A 99 23.51 0.45 2.47
CA THR A 99 24.62 0.93 1.63
C THR A 99 25.08 2.32 2.08
N ARG A 100 24.16 3.23 2.40
CA ARG A 100 24.52 4.58 2.88
C ARG A 100 25.16 4.55 4.27
N GLN A 101 24.64 3.72 5.18
CA GLN A 101 25.18 3.62 6.54
C GLN A 101 26.60 3.05 6.59
N ARG A 102 26.98 2.18 5.65
CA ARG A 102 28.34 1.63 5.55
C ARG A 102 29.35 2.57 4.87
N ALA A 103 28.86 3.61 4.20
CA ALA A 103 29.69 4.60 3.52
C ALA A 103 29.96 5.85 4.38
N SER A 104 29.34 5.92 5.57
CA SER A 104 29.56 6.94 6.61
C SER A 104 30.49 6.40 7.69
#